data_AF-A0A960RGE6-F1
#
_entry.id   AF-A0A960RGE6-F1
#
_cell.length_a   1.000
_cell.length_b   1.000
_cell.length_c   1.000
_cell.angle_alpha   90.00
_cell.angle_beta   90.00
_cell.angle_gamma   90.00
#
_symmetry.space_group_name_H-M   'P 1'
#
loop_
_entity.id
_entity.type
_entity.pdbx_description
1 polymer ?
#
loop_
_entity_poly.entity_id
_entity_poly.type
_entity_poly.pdbx_seq_one_letter_code
_entity_poly.pdbx_strand_id
1 'polypeptide(L)'
;VSMEPGRFLTGNGGILVTRVEYVKPNPEKQFIVIDAAMNDLIRPALYEAYHEIRPVKETAETVHGDLVGPICESGDFLAANRDLPALKQGDYAAVMSAGSYGFVMASTYNSRPLAAEVMVEGSRHELVRARGTFEDLIRGESIPTW
;
A
#
# COMPACT_ATOMS: atom_id res chain seq x y z
N VAL A 1 -3.66 -37.44 -2.01
CA VAL A 1 -2.89 -36.20 -2.23
C VAL A 1 -3.56 -35.10 -1.42
N SER A 2 -2.82 -34.39 -0.57
CA SER A 2 -3.30 -33.20 0.15
C SER A 2 -2.57 -31.97 -0.38
N MET A 3 -3.22 -30.80 -0.36
CA MET A 3 -2.65 -29.52 -0.80
C MET A 3 -2.98 -28.42 0.21
N GLU A 4 -2.06 -27.48 0.40
CA GLU A 4 -2.19 -26.34 1.32
C GLU A 4 -1.99 -24.99 0.58
N PRO A 5 -2.85 -24.64 -0.39
CA PRO A 5 -2.64 -23.44 -1.20
C PRO A 5 -2.97 -22.17 -0.42
N GLY A 6 -1.96 -21.33 -0.17
CA GLY A 6 -2.15 -19.96 0.35
C GLY A 6 -2.20 -18.93 -0.78
N ARG A 7 -1.02 -18.51 -1.24
CA ARG A 7 -0.84 -17.43 -2.24
C ARG A 7 -1.65 -17.63 -3.52
N PHE A 8 -1.79 -18.87 -3.96
CA PHE A 8 -2.52 -19.21 -5.17
C PHE A 8 -4.01 -18.83 -5.07
N LEU A 9 -4.61 -18.95 -3.89
CA LEU A 9 -6.03 -18.63 -3.67
C LEU A 9 -6.27 -17.13 -3.52
N THR A 10 -5.46 -16.44 -2.70
CA THR A 10 -5.77 -15.06 -2.30
C THR A 10 -4.90 -14.00 -2.95
N GLY A 11 -3.79 -14.35 -3.59
CA GLY A 11 -2.77 -13.40 -4.03
C GLY A 11 -3.33 -12.32 -4.96
N ASN A 12 -4.03 -12.73 -6.02
CA ASN A 12 -4.65 -11.83 -6.98
C ASN A 12 -6.08 -11.40 -6.58
N GLY A 13 -6.61 -11.93 -5.48
CA GLY A 13 -7.95 -11.57 -4.98
C GLY A 13 -7.99 -10.24 -4.22
N GLY A 14 -6.85 -9.60 -4.00
CA GLY A 14 -6.76 -8.32 -3.29
C GLY A 14 -5.82 -7.33 -3.97
N ILE A 15 -6.16 -6.05 -3.84
CA ILE A 15 -5.36 -4.90 -4.25
C ILE A 15 -5.21 -3.95 -3.06
N LEU A 16 -4.12 -3.20 -3.00
CA LEU A 16 -3.99 -2.07 -2.09
C LEU A 16 -4.28 -0.78 -2.86
N VAL A 17 -5.35 -0.08 -2.48
CA VAL A 17 -5.72 1.20 -3.07
C VAL A 17 -5.07 2.32 -2.27
N THR A 18 -4.47 3.28 -2.96
CA THR A 18 -3.74 4.39 -2.36
C THR A 18 -3.95 5.68 -3.14
N ARG A 19 -3.92 6.81 -2.46
CA ARG A 19 -4.04 8.15 -3.04
C ARG A 19 -2.65 8.77 -3.21
N VAL A 20 -2.45 9.47 -4.32
CA VAL A 20 -1.25 10.30 -4.53
C VAL A 20 -1.38 11.59 -3.75
N GLU A 21 -0.47 11.80 -2.80
CA GLU A 21 -0.38 13.00 -1.99
C GLU A 21 0.27 14.14 -2.78
N TYR A 22 1.37 13.85 -3.47
CA TYR A 22 2.04 14.79 -4.38
C TYR A 22 3.07 14.07 -5.26
N VAL A 23 3.51 14.74 -6.32
CA VAL A 23 4.57 14.25 -7.20
C VAL A 23 5.77 15.19 -7.10
N LYS A 24 6.94 14.64 -6.74
CA LYS A 24 8.20 15.37 -6.68
C LYS A 24 9.03 15.07 -7.93
N PRO A 25 9.23 16.05 -8.83
CA PRO A 25 10.09 15.86 -9.99
C PRO A 25 11.56 15.95 -9.58
N ASN A 26 12.38 14.98 -10.03
CA ASN A 26 13.83 15.12 -10.06
C ASN A 26 14.33 14.96 -11.52
N PRO A 27 15.55 15.43 -11.83
CA PRO A 27 16.10 15.34 -13.20
C PRO A 27 16.18 13.92 -13.77
N GLU A 28 16.41 12.91 -12.91
CA GLU A 28 16.61 11.52 -13.34
C GLU A 28 15.31 10.70 -13.32
N LYS A 29 14.43 10.93 -12.33
CA LYS A 29 13.18 10.19 -12.14
C LYS A 29 12.18 10.96 -11.29
N GLN A 30 10.91 10.60 -11.38
CA GLN A 30 9.87 11.16 -10.49
C GLN A 30 9.70 10.35 -9.21
N PHE A 31 9.29 11.01 -8.13
CA PHE A 31 8.83 10.36 -6.91
C PHE A 31 7.34 10.66 -6.76
N ILE A 32 6.52 9.63 -6.95
CA ILE A 32 5.07 9.69 -6.76
C ILE A 32 4.82 9.31 -5.29
N VAL A 33 4.58 10.31 -4.46
CA VAL A 33 4.37 10.12 -3.02
C VAL A 33 2.91 9.80 -2.76
N ILE A 34 2.66 8.68 -2.10
CA ILE A 34 1.31 8.15 -1.84
C ILE A 34 1.01 8.05 -0.35
N ASP A 35 -0.26 7.86 0.00
CA ASP A 35 -0.72 7.76 1.38
C ASP A 35 -0.54 6.37 2.01
N ALA A 36 -0.29 5.32 1.19
CA ALA A 36 0.11 3.99 1.66
C ALA A 36 1.63 3.85 1.72
N ALA A 37 2.12 2.92 2.53
CA ALA A 37 3.55 2.77 2.80
C ALA A 37 3.96 1.30 3.02
N MET A 38 5.24 1.08 3.31
CA MET A 38 5.79 -0.23 3.67
C MET A 38 5.15 -0.82 4.94
N ASN A 39 4.58 0.00 5.83
CA ASN A 39 3.83 -0.51 6.98
C ASN A 39 2.50 -1.15 6.55
N ASP A 40 1.95 -0.77 5.39
CA ASP A 40 0.70 -1.32 4.85
C ASP A 40 0.97 -2.53 3.93
N LEU A 41 2.07 -2.47 3.16
CA LEU A 41 2.53 -3.56 2.29
C LEU A 41 4.06 -3.63 2.29
N ILE A 42 4.63 -4.43 3.18
CA ILE A 42 6.08 -4.51 3.37
C ILE A 42 6.82 -5.29 2.27
N ARG A 43 6.09 -6.05 1.43
CA ARG A 43 6.70 -7.03 0.50
C ARG A 43 7.71 -6.44 -0.48
N PRO A 44 7.50 -5.26 -1.10
CA PRO A 44 8.49 -4.65 -1.98
C PRO A 44 9.77 -4.27 -1.21
N ALA A 45 9.63 -3.69 -0.02
CA ALA A 45 10.77 -3.31 0.82
C ALA A 45 11.53 -4.52 1.39
N LEU A 46 10.83 -5.58 1.76
CA LEU A 46 11.40 -6.75 2.43
C LEU A 46 11.95 -7.81 1.47
N TYR A 47 11.30 -8.01 0.33
CA TYR A 47 11.60 -9.10 -0.61
C TYR A 47 11.95 -8.60 -2.01
N GLU A 48 12.02 -7.29 -2.24
CA GLU A 48 12.12 -6.70 -3.57
C GLU A 48 11.00 -7.20 -4.51
N ALA A 49 9.85 -7.55 -3.92
CA ALA A 49 8.76 -8.18 -4.64
C ALA A 49 8.09 -7.19 -5.59
N TYR A 50 7.95 -7.59 -6.85
CA TYR A 50 7.22 -6.82 -7.85
C TYR A 50 5.70 -6.89 -7.60
N HIS A 51 5.06 -5.72 -7.63
CA HIS A 51 3.62 -5.55 -7.76
C HIS A 51 3.34 -4.64 -8.97
N GLU A 52 2.33 -4.95 -9.78
CA GLU A 52 1.89 -4.05 -10.85
C GLU A 52 1.19 -2.84 -10.23
N ILE A 53 1.45 -1.64 -10.77
CA ILE A 53 0.79 -0.41 -10.36
C ILE A 53 -0.18 -0.01 -11.47
N ARG A 54 -1.47 0.06 -11.15
CA ARG A 54 -2.52 0.48 -12.08
C ARG A 54 -3.12 1.80 -11.64
N PRO A 55 -3.38 2.75 -12.56
CA PRO A 55 -4.14 3.93 -12.21
C PRO A 55 -5.62 3.54 -12.09
N VAL A 56 -6.32 4.04 -11.07
CA VAL A 56 -7.77 3.77 -10.93
C VAL A 56 -8.56 4.45 -12.04
N LYS A 57 -8.14 5.66 -12.42
CA LYS A 57 -8.60 6.34 -13.63
C LYS A 57 -7.60 6.07 -14.74
N GLU A 58 -8.04 5.37 -15.79
CA GLU A 58 -7.14 4.95 -16.87
C GLU A 58 -6.41 6.13 -17.52
N THR A 59 -5.12 5.93 -17.79
CA THR A 59 -4.26 6.81 -18.57
C THR A 59 -3.29 5.96 -19.38
N ALA A 60 -2.95 6.41 -20.59
CA ALA A 60 -1.93 5.79 -21.43
C ALA A 60 -0.55 6.42 -21.22
N GLU A 61 -0.48 7.58 -20.56
CA GLU A 61 0.77 8.27 -20.29
C GLU A 61 1.55 7.56 -19.17
N THR A 62 2.85 7.38 -19.39
CA THR A 62 3.77 6.81 -18.41
C THR A 62 4.87 7.80 -18.06
N VAL A 63 5.45 7.61 -16.89
CA VAL A 63 6.60 8.36 -16.40
C VAL A 63 7.57 7.43 -15.70
N HIS A 64 8.86 7.69 -15.86
CA HIS A 64 9.89 6.95 -15.15
C HIS A 64 10.01 7.45 -13.70
N GLY A 65 9.86 6.55 -12.72
CA GLY A 65 9.81 6.95 -11.32
C GLY A 65 9.72 5.83 -10.30
N ASP A 66 9.61 6.28 -9.05
CA ASP A 66 9.33 5.48 -7.88
C ASP A 66 7.95 5.84 -7.31
N LEU A 67 7.21 4.82 -6.86
CA LEU A 67 6.01 4.97 -6.03
C LEU A 67 6.42 4.74 -4.58
N VAL A 68 6.40 5.80 -3.77
CA VAL A 68 6.97 5.81 -2.41
C VAL A 68 5.94 6.23 -1.38
N GLY A 69 6.04 5.66 -0.18
CA GLY A 69 5.22 6.09 0.95
C GLY A 69 5.79 7.32 1.67
N PRO A 70 5.11 7.78 2.73
CA PRO A 70 5.51 8.94 3.52
C PRO A 70 6.34 8.59 4.76
N ILE A 71 6.81 7.34 4.91
CA ILE A 71 7.63 6.94 6.06
C ILE A 71 9.06 7.45 5.85
N CYS A 72 9.69 7.92 6.93
CA CYS A 72 11.06 8.45 6.93
C CYS A 72 12.11 7.34 6.85
N GLU A 73 11.96 6.44 5.88
CA GLU A 73 12.88 5.33 5.61
C GLU A 73 13.14 5.24 4.10
N SER A 74 14.42 5.09 3.74
CA SER A 74 14.85 4.97 2.34
C SER A 74 14.24 3.77 1.61
N GLY A 75 13.90 2.72 2.36
CA GLY A 75 13.23 1.52 1.87
C GLY A 75 11.71 1.63 1.72
N ASP A 76 11.09 2.79 1.99
CA ASP A 76 9.65 2.97 1.87
C ASP A 76 9.19 3.18 0.42
N PHE A 77 9.32 2.13 -0.39
CA PHE A 77 8.82 2.11 -1.77
C PHE A 77 7.87 0.93 -1.99
N LEU A 78 6.87 1.13 -2.84
CA LEU A 78 6.02 0.05 -3.37
C LEU A 78 6.38 -0.30 -4.82
N ALA A 79 7.08 0.61 -5.52
CA ALA A 79 7.69 0.38 -6.82
C ALA A 79 8.91 1.31 -6.96
N ALA A 80 10.06 0.79 -7.36
CA ALA A 80 11.28 1.59 -7.52
C ALA A 80 11.89 1.36 -8.90
N ASN A 81 12.30 2.46 -9.56
CA ASN A 81 12.97 2.50 -10.85
C ASN A 81 12.14 1.87 -11.98
N ARG A 82 10.90 2.33 -12.15
CA ARG A 82 9.93 1.72 -13.09
C ARG A 82 9.23 2.77 -13.93
N ASP A 83 8.76 2.35 -15.10
CA ASP A 83 7.78 3.12 -15.86
C ASP A 83 6.41 2.92 -15.21
N LEU A 84 5.91 4.00 -14.63
CA LEU A 84 4.66 4.05 -13.88
C LEU A 84 3.63 4.86 -14.67
N PRO A 85 2.32 4.63 -14.46
CA PRO A 85 1.30 5.54 -14.96
C PRO A 85 1.60 6.98 -14.51
N ALA A 86 1.37 7.95 -15.39
CA ALA A 86 1.57 9.37 -15.09
C ALA A 86 0.49 9.91 -14.14
N LEU A 87 0.57 9.51 -12.87
CA LEU A 87 -0.35 9.90 -11.81
C LEU A 87 -0.10 11.34 -11.36
N LYS A 88 -1.17 12.03 -10.96
CA LYS A 88 -1.13 13.40 -10.43
C LYS A 88 -1.59 13.43 -8.99
N GLN A 89 -1.28 14.52 -8.29
CA GLN A 89 -1.79 14.76 -6.94
C GLN A 89 -3.32 14.59 -6.91
N GLY A 90 -3.81 13.79 -5.96
CA GLY A 90 -5.23 13.47 -5.80
C GLY A 90 -5.71 12.27 -6.61
N ASP A 91 -4.93 11.74 -7.56
CA ASP A 91 -5.27 10.51 -8.25
C ASP A 91 -5.15 9.31 -7.30
N TYR A 92 -5.82 8.21 -7.67
CA TYR A 92 -5.73 6.93 -6.97
C TYR A 92 -4.98 5.89 -7.83
N ALA A 93 -4.19 5.07 -7.16
CA ALA A 93 -3.51 3.92 -7.74
C ALA A 93 -3.92 2.64 -7.00
N ALA A 94 -3.89 1.53 -7.74
CA ALA A 94 -4.05 0.19 -7.23
C ALA A 94 -2.70 -0.55 -7.34
N VAL A 95 -2.18 -1.00 -6.20
CA VAL A 95 -1.06 -1.92 -6.10
C VAL A 95 -1.63 -3.34 -6.19
N MET A 96 -1.41 -3.98 -7.33
CA MET A 96 -2.03 -5.25 -7.69
C MET A 96 -1.44 -6.42 -6.90
N SER A 97 -2.16 -7.54 -6.80
CA SER A 97 -1.67 -8.78 -6.18
C SER A 97 -1.26 -8.65 -4.70
N ALA A 98 -2.00 -7.85 -3.93
CA ALA A 98 -1.76 -7.56 -2.52
C ALA A 98 -2.57 -8.43 -1.55
N GLY A 99 -3.36 -9.41 -2.06
CA GLY A 99 -4.27 -10.21 -1.24
C GLY A 99 -3.63 -11.32 -0.38
N SER A 100 -2.34 -11.63 -0.59
CA SER A 100 -1.59 -12.54 0.29
C SER A 100 -0.32 -11.87 0.82
N TYR A 101 -0.02 -12.11 2.09
CA TYR A 101 1.17 -11.54 2.76
C TYR A 101 1.23 -10.00 2.69
N GLY A 102 0.07 -9.35 2.51
CA GLY A 102 -0.10 -7.90 2.60
C GLY A 102 -0.50 -7.53 4.02
N PHE A 103 -1.79 -7.37 4.26
CA PHE A 103 -2.33 -6.93 5.55
C PHE A 103 -1.84 -7.75 6.76
N VAL A 104 -1.67 -9.07 6.61
CA VAL A 104 -1.16 -9.95 7.68
C VAL A 104 0.27 -9.64 8.13
N MET A 105 1.03 -8.89 7.32
CA MET A 105 2.37 -8.39 7.63
C MET A 105 2.38 -6.88 7.88
N ALA A 106 1.21 -6.23 7.93
CA ALA A 106 1.11 -4.81 8.19
C ALA A 106 1.52 -4.48 9.64
N SER A 107 1.99 -3.26 9.84
CA SER A 107 2.43 -2.77 11.15
C SER A 107 1.95 -1.35 11.39
N THR A 108 2.12 -0.87 12.62
CA THR A 108 1.87 0.52 13.01
C THR A 108 3.13 1.36 12.99
N TYR A 109 4.14 0.97 12.19
CA TYR A 109 5.38 1.70 12.06
C TYR A 109 5.14 3.17 11.67
N ASN A 110 5.93 4.07 12.25
CA ASN A 110 5.73 5.51 12.20
C ASN A 110 4.39 5.99 12.84
N SER A 111 3.81 5.23 13.77
CA SER A 111 2.52 5.52 14.43
C SER A 111 1.37 5.71 13.43
N ARG A 112 1.42 4.95 12.33
CA ARG A 112 0.38 4.94 11.31
C ARG A 112 -0.68 3.89 11.69
N PRO A 113 -1.96 4.25 11.82
CA PRO A 113 -2.99 3.26 12.06
C PRO A 113 -3.13 2.27 10.91
N LEU A 114 -3.43 1.02 11.22
CA LEU A 114 -3.64 -0.03 10.22
C LEU A 114 -4.73 0.37 9.22
N ALA A 115 -4.49 0.09 7.93
CA ALA A 115 -5.46 0.34 6.87
C ALA A 115 -6.79 -0.43 7.09
N ALA A 116 -7.86 0.08 6.48
CA ALA A 116 -9.13 -0.65 6.37
C ALA A 116 -9.03 -1.78 5.33
N GLU A 117 -9.86 -2.82 5.48
CA GLU A 117 -10.08 -3.83 4.44
C GLU A 117 -11.55 -3.81 4.01
N VAL A 118 -11.76 -3.82 2.69
CA VAL A 118 -13.09 -3.80 2.06
C VAL A 118 -13.23 -5.04 1.21
N MET A 119 -14.34 -5.77 1.39
CA MET A 119 -14.71 -6.89 0.53
C MET A 119 -15.67 -6.40 -0.55
N VAL A 120 -15.50 -6.88 -1.79
CA VAL A 120 -16.36 -6.53 -2.92
C VAL A 120 -17.00 -7.80 -3.48
N GLU A 121 -18.32 -7.77 -3.67
CA GLU A 121 -19.09 -8.85 -4.30
C GLU A 121 -20.04 -8.26 -5.34
N GLY A 122 -19.70 -8.42 -6.62
CA GLY A 122 -20.44 -7.81 -7.72
C GLY A 122 -20.45 -6.29 -7.59
N SER A 123 -21.63 -5.68 -7.41
CA SER A 123 -21.80 -4.24 -7.19
C SER A 123 -21.82 -3.81 -5.72
N ARG A 124 -21.72 -4.77 -4.78
CA ARG A 124 -21.75 -4.50 -3.33
C ARG A 124 -20.34 -4.44 -2.77
N HIS A 125 -20.16 -3.64 -1.74
CA HIS A 125 -18.94 -3.61 -0.96
C HIS A 125 -19.25 -3.46 0.52
N GLU A 126 -18.44 -4.07 1.36
CA GLU A 126 -18.58 -4.04 2.82
C GLU A 126 -17.23 -3.82 3.49
N LEU A 127 -17.23 -3.01 4.55
CA LEU A 127 -16.07 -2.83 5.41
C LEU A 127 -15.89 -4.08 6.27
N VAL A 128 -14.98 -4.96 5.89
CA VAL A 128 -14.70 -6.20 6.63
C VAL A 128 -13.63 -6.02 7.70
N ARG A 129 -12.89 -4.91 7.63
CA ARG A 129 -12.01 -4.44 8.71
C ARG A 129 -12.00 -2.93 8.76
N ALA A 130 -12.35 -2.36 9.92
CA ALA A 130 -12.26 -0.92 10.13
C ALA A 130 -10.81 -0.43 10.14
N ARG A 131 -10.60 0.81 9.66
CA ARG A 131 -9.32 1.51 9.79
C ARG A 131 -8.99 1.68 11.28
N GLY A 132 -7.73 1.45 11.64
CA GLY A 132 -7.26 1.74 12.98
C GLY A 132 -7.38 3.24 13.32
N THR A 133 -7.53 3.53 14.60
CA THR A 133 -7.58 4.88 15.15
C THR A 133 -6.31 5.22 15.89
N PHE A 134 -6.14 6.48 16.29
CA PHE A 134 -5.03 6.85 17.18
C PHE A 134 -5.19 6.16 18.55
N GLU A 135 -6.42 6.04 19.05
CA GLU A 135 -6.75 5.37 20.30
C GLU A 135 -6.36 3.89 20.29
N ASP A 136 -6.46 3.21 19.13
CA ASP A 136 -5.96 1.84 18.98
C ASP A 136 -4.45 1.74 19.17
N LEU A 137 -3.69 2.74 18.70
CA LEU A 137 -2.22 2.74 18.78
C LEU A 137 -1.74 2.79 20.23
N ILE A 138 -2.35 3.66 21.03
CA ILE A 138 -1.94 3.91 22.42
C ILE A 138 -2.68 3.04 23.44
N ARG A 139 -3.64 2.20 23.02
CA ARG A 139 -4.49 1.40 23.92
C ARG A 139 -3.70 0.56 24.91
N GLY A 140 -2.56 0.02 24.47
CA GLY A 140 -1.69 -0.84 25.29
C GLY A 140 -0.67 -0.06 26.13
N GLU A 141 -0.62 1.25 26.01
CA GLU A 141 0.32 2.11 26.73
C GLU A 141 -0.29 2.56 28.06
N SER A 142 0.56 2.72 29.08
CA SER A 142 0.15 3.28 30.37
C SER A 142 1.21 4.25 30.85
N ILE A 143 0.76 5.42 31.31
CA ILE A 143 1.64 6.42 31.92
C ILE A 143 1.87 5.99 33.38
N PRO A 144 3.12 5.78 33.82
CA PRO A 144 3.40 5.46 35.21
C PRO A 144 2.90 6.56 36.16
N THR A 145 2.48 6.17 37.36
CA THR A 145 1.94 7.10 38.38
C THR A 145 3.00 7.77 39.25
N TRP A 146 4.29 7.52 38.95
CA TRP A 146 5.43 8.01 39.72
C TRP A 146 6.26 8.98 38.89
#